data_AF-A0A100WCG8-F1
#
_entry.id   AF-A0A100WCG8-F1
#
_cell.length_a   1.000
_cell.length_b   1.000
_cell.length_c   1.000
_cell.angle_alpha   90.00
_cell.angle_beta   90.00
_cell.angle_gamma   90.00
#
_symmetry.space_group_name_H-M   'P 1'
#
loop_
_entity.id
_entity.type
_entity.pdbx_description
1 polymer ?
#
loop_
_entity_poly.entity_id
_entity_poly.type
_entity_poly.pdbx_seq_one_letter_code
_entity_poly.pdbx_strand_id
1 'polypeptide(L)'
;MGVGLSPTPAGHQLRSPKPARKEQPNMSETEDRALSPEKAAAQAAEFLGVFAGVDFDLGGGKTWRLPNPSYMPRDMKRRYNEHLRFMNKDLQKEEIADPVTGKKREQTIWPLQYNDQLIDEDELLCVALMDDSDDAGVAARTAYLKDGTLPDVYEQFLKAGGVAGQVQVHWRVMSLQMEERVKRDPFRN
;
A
#
# COMPACT_ATOMS: atom_id res chain seq x y z
N MET A 1 65.99 -19.92 76.17
CA MET A 1 64.98 -19.52 77.18
C MET A 1 64.33 -18.25 76.68
N GLY A 2 63.00 -18.22 76.57
CA GLY A 2 62.25 -17.07 76.04
C GLY A 2 61.12 -17.50 75.10
N VAL A 3 60.04 -18.00 75.70
CA VAL A 3 58.76 -18.43 75.13
C VAL A 3 57.97 -17.24 74.54
N GLY A 4 57.21 -17.48 73.46
CA GLY A 4 56.21 -16.55 72.95
C GLY A 4 55.38 -17.16 71.81
N LEU A 5 54.20 -17.66 72.17
CA LEU A 5 53.26 -18.43 71.37
C LEU A 5 52.57 -17.65 70.24
N SER A 6 52.09 -18.42 69.26
CA SER A 6 51.22 -18.08 68.13
C SER A 6 50.01 -17.19 68.46
N PRO A 7 49.38 -16.61 67.42
CA PRO A 7 48.02 -17.05 67.14
C PRO A 7 47.74 -17.27 65.65
N THR A 8 47.07 -18.38 65.35
CA THR A 8 46.31 -18.59 64.11
C THR A 8 45.15 -17.59 64.03
N PRO A 9 44.74 -17.18 62.82
CA PRO A 9 43.32 -17.29 62.54
C PRO A 9 43.00 -17.89 61.17
N ALA A 10 42.04 -18.81 61.23
CA ALA A 10 40.92 -19.01 60.32
C ALA A 10 41.15 -18.86 58.81
N GLY A 11 41.00 -19.98 58.11
CA GLY A 11 40.71 -19.98 56.69
C GLY A 11 39.36 -19.32 56.39
N HIS A 12 39.27 -18.65 55.25
CA HIS A 12 38.05 -18.62 54.44
C HIS A 12 38.39 -18.26 53.00
N GLN A 13 38.20 -19.26 52.14
CA GLN A 13 37.74 -19.21 50.74
C GLN A 13 38.20 -18.04 49.86
N LEU A 14 39.04 -18.40 48.89
CA LEU A 14 39.17 -17.77 47.58
C LEU A 14 37.76 -17.48 47.02
N ARG A 15 37.30 -16.22 47.12
CA ARG A 15 36.14 -15.74 46.37
C ARG A 15 36.59 -15.48 44.95
N SER A 16 36.23 -16.37 44.04
CA SER A 16 36.26 -16.11 42.60
C SER A 16 35.57 -14.78 42.29
N PRO A 17 36.12 -13.93 41.42
CA PRO A 17 35.44 -12.71 41.01
C PRO A 17 34.16 -13.08 40.27
N LYS A 18 33.02 -12.54 40.73
CA LYS A 18 31.75 -12.61 39.99
C LYS A 18 32.00 -12.02 38.59
N PRO A 19 31.65 -12.71 37.50
CA PRO A 19 31.69 -12.09 36.19
C PRO A 19 30.75 -10.88 36.19
N ALA A 20 31.25 -9.75 35.70
CA ALA A 20 30.51 -8.53 35.51
C ALA A 20 29.16 -8.85 34.87
N ARG A 21 28.08 -8.41 35.52
CA ARG A 21 26.74 -8.38 34.92
C ARG A 21 26.88 -7.59 33.64
N LYS A 22 26.88 -8.26 32.48
CA LYS A 22 26.71 -7.60 31.19
C LYS A 22 25.45 -6.77 31.34
N GLU A 23 25.61 -5.46 31.36
CA GLU A 23 24.51 -4.53 31.19
C GLU A 23 23.78 -4.99 29.92
N GLN A 24 22.54 -5.43 30.11
CA GLN A 24 21.64 -5.59 28.99
C GLN A 24 21.60 -4.22 28.31
N PRO A 25 21.74 -4.13 26.97
CA PRO A 25 21.57 -2.86 26.31
C PRO A 25 20.18 -2.34 26.71
N ASN A 26 20.22 -1.16 27.31
CA ASN A 26 19.06 -0.44 27.79
C ASN A 26 18.12 -0.28 26.59
N MET A 27 17.00 -0.99 26.59
CA MET A 27 15.89 -0.82 25.64
C MET A 27 15.15 0.49 25.96
N SER A 28 15.89 1.60 26.04
CA SER A 28 15.36 2.92 26.33
C SER A 28 16.08 3.94 25.45
N GLU A 29 15.77 3.90 24.16
CA GLU A 29 15.87 5.04 23.25
C GLU A 29 15.30 4.64 21.88
N THR A 30 14.07 4.10 21.85
CA THR A 30 13.19 4.42 20.71
C THR A 30 12.79 5.87 20.91
N GLU A 31 13.68 6.77 20.50
CA GLU A 31 13.30 8.15 20.22
C GLU A 31 12.01 8.12 19.40
N ASP A 32 11.01 8.89 19.83
CA ASP A 32 9.83 9.26 19.06
C ASP A 32 10.23 10.03 17.79
N ARG A 33 10.97 9.38 16.89
CA ARG A 33 11.24 9.91 15.57
C ARG A 33 9.96 9.73 14.79
N ALA A 34 9.30 10.85 14.50
CA ALA A 34 8.20 10.89 13.56
C ALA A 34 8.60 10.08 12.31
N LEU A 35 7.93 8.94 12.10
CA LEU A 35 8.13 8.12 10.93
C LEU A 35 7.54 8.88 9.73
N SER A 36 8.34 9.12 8.70
CA SER A 36 7.80 9.59 7.42
C SER A 36 6.75 8.61 6.90
N PRO A 37 5.70 9.06 6.20
CA PRO A 37 4.65 8.18 5.67
C PRO A 37 5.18 6.98 4.88
N GLU A 38 6.23 7.17 4.09
CA GLU A 38 6.87 6.11 3.31
C GLU A 38 7.51 5.02 4.20
N LYS A 39 8.29 5.43 5.21
CA LYS A 39 8.86 4.50 6.21
C LYS A 39 7.79 3.77 6.99
N ALA A 40 6.71 4.45 7.37
CA ALA A 40 5.59 3.83 8.06
C ALA A 40 4.88 2.79 7.17
N ALA A 41 4.67 3.10 5.89
CA ALA A 41 4.10 2.18 4.92
C ALA A 41 5.01 0.96 4.71
N ALA A 42 6.32 1.15 4.58
CA ALA A 42 7.28 0.06 4.43
C ALA A 42 7.31 -0.87 5.65
N GLN A 43 7.37 -0.31 6.86
CA GLN A 43 7.34 -1.09 8.11
C GLN A 43 6.03 -1.86 8.27
N ALA A 44 4.89 -1.23 7.97
CA ALA A 44 3.59 -1.89 8.04
C ALA A 44 3.47 -3.02 7.00
N ALA A 45 3.94 -2.78 5.77
CA ALA A 45 3.93 -3.77 4.70
C ALA A 45 4.80 -4.99 5.04
N GLU A 46 6.01 -4.75 5.58
CA GLU A 46 6.91 -5.78 6.07
C GLU A 46 6.27 -6.62 7.17
N PHE A 47 5.71 -5.95 8.20
CA PHE A 47 5.04 -6.63 9.31
C PHE A 47 3.85 -7.48 8.84
N LEU A 48 3.09 -6.99 7.87
CA LEU A 48 1.91 -7.68 7.35
C LEU A 48 2.24 -8.72 6.28
N GLY A 49 3.46 -8.75 5.75
CA GLY A 49 3.87 -9.65 4.67
C GLY A 49 3.17 -9.33 3.35
N VAL A 50 2.95 -8.05 3.06
CA VAL A 50 2.27 -7.56 1.84
C VAL A 50 3.17 -6.60 1.08
N PHE A 51 2.87 -6.32 -0.19
CA PHE A 51 3.62 -5.30 -0.93
C PHE A 51 3.30 -3.89 -0.43
N ALA A 52 4.33 -3.04 -0.24
CA ALA A 52 4.13 -1.61 0.00
C ALA A 52 3.73 -0.84 -1.27
N GLY A 53 4.02 -1.40 -2.44
CA GLY A 53 3.81 -0.84 -3.76
C GLY A 53 4.62 -1.60 -4.81
N VAL A 54 4.41 -1.28 -6.09
CA VAL A 54 5.08 -1.88 -7.24
C VAL A 54 5.67 -0.75 -8.08
N ASP A 55 6.95 -0.87 -8.45
CA ASP A 55 7.62 0.09 -9.33
C ASP A 55 7.51 -0.37 -10.79
N PHE A 56 7.14 0.55 -11.67
CA PHE A 56 7.07 0.36 -13.11
C PHE A 56 8.14 1.21 -13.80
N ASP A 57 8.81 0.62 -14.78
CA ASP A 57 9.75 1.34 -15.65
C ASP A 57 8.95 2.18 -16.66
N LEU A 58 9.28 3.47 -16.74
CA LEU A 58 8.70 4.42 -17.70
C LEU A 58 9.64 4.66 -18.90
N GLY A 59 10.77 3.95 -18.96
CA GLY A 59 11.82 4.16 -19.94
C GLY A 59 12.73 5.34 -19.60
N GLY A 60 13.90 5.39 -20.23
CA GLY A 60 14.86 6.48 -20.03
C GLY A 60 15.38 6.62 -18.59
N GLY A 61 15.35 5.53 -17.81
CA GLY A 61 15.76 5.51 -16.40
C GLY A 61 14.76 6.12 -15.43
N LYS A 62 13.53 6.41 -15.88
CA LYS A 62 12.45 6.90 -15.02
C LYS A 62 11.61 5.73 -14.51
N THR A 63 11.14 5.84 -13.28
CA THR A 63 10.25 4.86 -12.67
C THR A 63 9.04 5.54 -12.05
N TRP A 64 7.89 4.89 -12.11
CA TRP A 64 6.69 5.29 -11.38
C TRP A 64 6.27 4.20 -10.40
N ARG A 65 5.89 4.60 -9.19
CA ARG A 65 5.49 3.68 -8.14
C ARG A 65 3.97 3.66 -8.00
N LEU A 66 3.37 2.49 -8.22
CA LEU A 66 2.00 2.18 -7.82
C LEU A 66 2.00 1.86 -6.32
N PRO A 67 1.45 2.72 -5.44
CA PRO A 67 1.39 2.40 -4.02
C PRO A 67 0.37 1.29 -3.76
N ASN A 68 0.54 0.55 -2.66
CA ASN A 68 -0.54 -0.30 -2.18
C ASN A 68 -1.78 0.57 -1.87
N PRO A 69 -2.99 0.13 -2.24
CA PRO A 69 -4.24 0.86 -1.97
C PRO A 69 -4.40 1.31 -0.51
N SER A 70 -3.90 0.52 0.45
CA SER A 70 -3.96 0.84 1.89
C SER A 70 -3.00 1.94 2.33
N TYR A 71 -1.95 2.21 1.55
CA TYR A 71 -0.89 3.19 1.86
C TYR A 71 -0.90 4.40 0.92
N MET A 72 -1.97 4.59 0.14
CA MET A 72 -2.09 5.71 -0.79
C MET A 72 -1.91 7.08 -0.09
N PRO A 73 -1.14 8.00 -0.71
CA PRO A 73 -1.15 9.40 -0.34
C PRO A 73 -2.56 10.00 -0.40
N ARG A 74 -2.82 11.03 0.42
CA ARG A 74 -4.15 11.65 0.56
C ARG A 74 -4.77 12.08 -0.77
N ASP A 75 -3.99 12.78 -1.60
CA ASP A 75 -4.49 13.37 -2.85
C ASP A 75 -4.78 12.27 -3.89
N MET A 76 -3.90 11.26 -3.99
CA MET A 76 -4.17 10.06 -4.79
C MET A 76 -5.42 9.31 -4.32
N LYS A 77 -5.61 9.18 -3.00
CA LYS A 77 -6.80 8.53 -2.43
C LYS A 77 -8.09 9.27 -2.75
N ARG A 78 -8.05 10.61 -2.80
CA ARG A 78 -9.20 11.43 -3.21
C ARG A 78 -9.61 11.12 -4.65
N ARG A 79 -8.63 11.10 -5.56
CA ARG A 79 -8.86 10.77 -6.98
C ARG A 79 -9.31 9.33 -7.18
N TYR A 80 -8.75 8.38 -6.44
CA TYR A 80 -9.21 7.00 -6.48
C TYR A 80 -10.65 6.83 -5.98
N ASN A 81 -11.04 7.52 -4.89
CA ASN A 81 -12.42 7.50 -4.42
C ASN A 81 -13.39 8.10 -5.44
N GLU A 82 -12.95 9.12 -6.18
CA GLU A 82 -13.71 9.71 -7.27
C GLU A 82 -13.86 8.74 -8.45
N HIS A 83 -12.79 8.00 -8.79
CA HIS A 83 -12.86 6.88 -9.73
C HIS A 83 -13.89 5.84 -9.28
N LEU A 84 -13.87 5.39 -8.01
CA LEU A 84 -14.87 4.45 -7.48
C LEU A 84 -16.30 5.01 -7.52
N ARG A 85 -16.49 6.30 -7.21
CA ARG A 85 -17.79 6.98 -7.33
C ARG A 85 -18.30 6.89 -8.77
N PHE A 86 -17.45 7.23 -9.74
CA PHE A 86 -17.81 7.21 -11.15
C PHE A 86 -18.19 5.82 -11.63
N MET A 87 -17.35 4.82 -11.34
CA MET A 87 -17.59 3.41 -11.72
C MET A 87 -18.91 2.88 -11.18
N ASN A 88 -19.38 3.37 -10.04
CA ASN A 88 -20.63 2.94 -9.42
C ASN A 88 -21.87 3.76 -9.89
N LYS A 89 -21.70 5.08 -10.05
CA LYS A 89 -22.83 5.99 -10.19
C LYS A 89 -23.06 6.52 -11.61
N ASP A 90 -21.99 6.76 -12.35
CA ASP A 90 -22.06 7.62 -13.54
C ASP A 90 -21.93 6.84 -14.85
N LEU A 91 -21.46 5.59 -14.80
CA LEU A 91 -21.46 4.70 -15.97
C LEU A 91 -22.88 4.46 -16.48
N GLN A 92 -23.01 4.21 -17.78
CA GLN A 92 -24.29 3.88 -18.40
C GLN A 92 -24.88 2.57 -17.83
N LYS A 93 -26.19 2.59 -17.59
CA LYS A 93 -26.94 1.49 -16.98
C LYS A 93 -28.13 1.13 -17.86
N GLU A 94 -28.48 -0.14 -17.83
CA GLU A 94 -29.71 -0.68 -18.41
C GLU A 94 -30.60 -1.28 -17.32
N GLU A 95 -31.91 -1.30 -17.57
CA GLU A 95 -32.87 -1.95 -16.70
C GLU A 95 -33.10 -3.38 -17.16
N ILE A 96 -32.76 -4.34 -16.30
CA ILE A 96 -32.92 -5.77 -16.57
C ILE A 96 -33.96 -6.34 -15.61
N ALA A 97 -34.88 -7.14 -16.15
CA ALA A 97 -35.80 -7.92 -15.33
C ALA A 97 -35.10 -9.20 -14.83
N ASP A 98 -35.14 -9.44 -13.53
CA ASP A 98 -34.67 -10.69 -12.95
C ASP A 98 -35.46 -11.87 -13.54
N PRO A 99 -34.79 -12.90 -14.10
CA PRO A 99 -35.46 -13.95 -14.86
C PRO A 99 -36.37 -14.84 -14.01
N VAL A 100 -36.21 -14.82 -12.68
CA VAL A 100 -36.97 -15.66 -11.75
C VAL A 100 -38.09 -14.87 -11.08
N THR A 101 -37.77 -13.67 -10.61
CA THR A 101 -38.68 -12.85 -9.80
C THR A 101 -39.42 -11.78 -10.61
N GLY A 102 -39.00 -11.50 -11.84
CA GLY A 102 -39.54 -10.43 -12.69
C GLY A 102 -39.27 -9.02 -12.15
N LYS A 103 -38.53 -8.89 -11.04
CA LYS A 103 -38.18 -7.59 -10.46
C LYS A 103 -37.17 -6.90 -11.36
N LYS A 104 -37.45 -5.64 -11.66
CA LYS A 104 -36.54 -4.76 -12.42
C LYS A 104 -35.38 -4.35 -11.51
N ARG A 105 -34.16 -4.41 -12.05
CA ARG A 105 -32.95 -3.87 -11.42
C ARG A 105 -32.12 -3.13 -12.46
N GLU A 106 -31.42 -2.11 -12.02
CA GLU A 106 -30.40 -1.46 -12.84
C GLU A 106 -29.12 -2.29 -12.82
N GLN A 107 -28.48 -2.40 -13.98
CA GLN A 107 -27.17 -3.01 -14.13
C GLN A 107 -26.31 -2.16 -15.06
N THR A 108 -25.02 -2.05 -14.76
CA THR A 108 -24.05 -1.39 -15.65
C THR A 108 -23.93 -2.15 -16.96
N ILE A 109 -23.95 -1.42 -18.08
CA ILE A 109 -23.78 -1.97 -19.42
C ILE A 109 -22.32 -2.40 -19.62
N TRP A 110 -22.13 -3.57 -20.22
CA TRP A 110 -20.81 -4.10 -20.60
C TRP A 110 -20.71 -4.26 -22.13
N PRO A 111 -19.61 -3.83 -22.78
CA PRO A 111 -18.45 -3.10 -22.24
C PRO A 111 -18.81 -1.75 -21.60
N LEU A 112 -17.97 -1.27 -20.67
CA LEU A 112 -18.23 -0.05 -19.91
C LEU A 112 -18.35 1.15 -20.83
N GLN A 113 -19.36 1.98 -20.57
CA GLN A 113 -19.65 3.14 -21.39
C GLN A 113 -20.02 4.36 -20.55
N TYR A 114 -19.66 5.53 -21.08
CA TYR A 114 -20.04 6.84 -20.57
C TYR A 114 -20.33 7.76 -21.76
N ASN A 115 -21.50 8.40 -21.79
CA ASN A 115 -21.92 9.25 -22.93
C ASN A 115 -21.74 8.59 -24.31
N ASP A 116 -22.14 7.32 -24.43
CA ASP A 116 -22.02 6.49 -25.65
C ASP A 116 -20.56 6.27 -26.14
N GLN A 117 -19.57 6.56 -25.29
CA GLN A 117 -18.17 6.27 -25.52
C GLN A 117 -17.71 5.09 -24.66
N LEU A 118 -16.87 4.23 -25.24
CA LEU A 118 -16.24 3.14 -24.51
C LEU A 118 -15.26 3.68 -23.47
N ILE A 119 -15.26 3.05 -22.30
CA ILE A 119 -14.34 3.35 -21.21
C ILE A 119 -13.51 2.10 -20.92
N ASP A 120 -12.19 2.25 -20.99
CA ASP A 120 -11.28 1.26 -20.41
C ASP A 120 -11.10 1.57 -18.90
N GLU A 121 -11.32 0.55 -18.07
CA GLU A 121 -11.20 0.66 -16.61
C GLU A 121 -9.75 0.82 -16.16
N ASP A 122 -8.79 0.16 -16.83
CA ASP A 122 -7.36 0.25 -16.49
C ASP A 122 -6.84 1.65 -16.81
N GLU A 123 -7.18 2.18 -17.98
CA GLU A 123 -6.81 3.55 -18.36
C GLU A 123 -7.42 4.57 -17.39
N LEU A 124 -8.71 4.41 -17.05
CA LEU A 124 -9.37 5.30 -16.10
C LEU A 124 -8.81 5.18 -14.68
N LEU A 125 -8.37 4.00 -14.26
CA LEU A 125 -7.65 3.80 -13.01
C LEU A 125 -6.29 4.51 -13.06
N CYS A 126 -5.55 4.40 -14.17
CA CYS A 126 -4.28 5.09 -14.36
C CYS A 126 -4.44 6.61 -14.33
N VAL A 127 -5.48 7.15 -14.96
CA VAL A 127 -5.87 8.56 -14.87
C VAL A 127 -6.10 9.01 -13.42
N ALA A 128 -6.71 8.15 -12.58
CA ALA A 128 -6.92 8.46 -11.19
C ALA A 128 -5.61 8.44 -10.35
N LEU A 129 -4.65 7.60 -10.71
CA LEU A 129 -3.48 7.31 -9.88
C LEU A 129 -2.20 8.05 -10.30
N MET A 130 -2.01 8.33 -11.59
CA MET A 130 -0.69 8.72 -12.12
C MET A 130 -0.41 10.22 -12.13
N ASP A 131 -1.41 11.08 -11.87
CA ASP A 131 -1.20 12.53 -11.87
C ASP A 131 -0.52 13.06 -10.60
N ASP A 132 0.14 14.20 -10.71
CA ASP A 132 0.97 14.79 -9.64
C ASP A 132 0.17 15.62 -8.62
N SER A 133 -1.08 15.98 -8.95
CA SER A 133 -1.94 16.75 -8.06
C SER A 133 -3.42 16.42 -8.28
N ASP A 134 -4.25 16.88 -7.35
CA ASP A 134 -5.70 16.74 -7.47
C ASP A 134 -6.27 17.53 -8.66
N ASP A 135 -5.79 18.74 -8.90
CA ASP A 135 -6.26 19.58 -10.01
C ASP A 135 -5.85 19.00 -11.36
N ALA A 136 -4.60 18.51 -11.45
CA ALA A 136 -4.11 17.82 -12.64
C ALA A 136 -4.93 16.53 -12.92
N GLY A 137 -5.20 15.73 -11.88
CA GLY A 137 -6.02 14.52 -12.03
C GLY A 137 -7.47 14.80 -12.44
N VAL A 138 -8.08 15.90 -11.98
CA VAL A 138 -9.41 16.33 -12.46
C VAL A 138 -9.36 16.73 -13.93
N ALA A 139 -8.31 17.45 -14.34
CA ALA A 139 -8.11 17.85 -15.73
C ALA A 139 -7.88 16.63 -16.63
N ALA A 140 -7.01 15.69 -16.24
CA ALA A 140 -6.74 14.46 -16.99
C ALA A 140 -7.98 13.58 -17.10
N ARG A 141 -8.76 13.45 -16.02
CA ARG A 141 -10.05 12.74 -16.08
C ARG A 141 -11.04 13.40 -17.02
N THR A 142 -11.10 14.73 -17.03
CA THR A 142 -11.98 15.46 -17.95
C THR A 142 -11.54 15.28 -19.40
N ALA A 143 -10.23 15.30 -19.67
CA ALA A 143 -9.67 15.06 -20.99
C ALA A 143 -9.97 13.62 -21.46
N TYR A 144 -9.65 12.63 -20.63
CA TYR A 144 -9.94 11.21 -20.91
C TYR A 144 -11.42 10.98 -21.24
N LEU A 145 -12.35 11.49 -20.42
CA LEU A 145 -13.79 11.33 -20.67
C LEU A 145 -14.33 12.13 -21.86
N LYS A 146 -13.54 13.03 -22.44
CA LYS A 146 -13.94 13.85 -23.59
C LYS A 146 -13.47 13.23 -24.90
N ASP A 147 -12.21 12.81 -24.95
CA ASP A 147 -11.54 12.38 -26.19
C ASP A 147 -10.55 11.23 -26.01
N GLY A 148 -10.51 10.59 -24.83
CA GLY A 148 -9.60 9.48 -24.55
C GLY A 148 -8.15 9.90 -24.30
N THR A 149 -7.86 11.19 -24.07
CA THR A 149 -6.51 11.64 -23.74
C THR A 149 -5.99 10.99 -22.45
N LEU A 150 -4.82 10.35 -22.54
CA LEU A 150 -4.16 9.66 -21.44
C LEU A 150 -3.16 10.57 -20.72
N PRO A 151 -2.85 10.34 -19.42
CA PRO A 151 -1.79 11.04 -18.72
C PRO A 151 -0.41 10.74 -19.33
N ASP A 152 0.47 11.73 -19.35
CA ASP A 152 1.85 11.60 -19.88
C ASP A 152 2.63 10.44 -19.24
N VAL A 153 2.38 10.15 -17.96
CA VAL A 153 3.01 9.05 -17.23
C VAL A 153 2.55 7.70 -17.77
N TYR A 154 1.26 7.55 -18.07
CA TYR A 154 0.74 6.31 -18.64
C TYR A 154 1.21 6.13 -20.08
N GLU A 155 1.27 7.20 -20.87
CA GLU A 155 1.87 7.12 -22.20
C GLU A 155 3.34 6.71 -22.16
N GLN A 156 4.12 7.22 -21.21
CA GLN A 156 5.52 6.81 -21.01
C GLN A 156 5.62 5.34 -20.65
N PHE A 157 4.75 4.86 -19.75
CA PHE A 157 4.66 3.45 -19.39
C PHE A 157 4.40 2.56 -20.62
N LEU A 158 3.41 2.91 -21.46
CA LEU A 158 3.11 2.16 -22.68
C LEU A 158 4.28 2.21 -23.68
N LYS A 159 4.91 3.37 -23.87
CA LYS A 159 6.08 3.54 -24.76
C LYS A 159 7.30 2.73 -24.28
N ALA A 160 7.42 2.47 -22.98
CA ALA A 160 8.47 1.65 -22.38
C ALA A 160 8.23 0.13 -22.52
N GLY A 161 7.13 -0.28 -23.16
CA GLY A 161 6.73 -1.69 -23.29
C GLY A 161 5.80 -2.18 -22.18
N GLY A 162 5.27 -1.26 -21.36
CA GLY A 162 4.18 -1.55 -20.44
C GLY A 162 2.94 -2.05 -21.17
N VAL A 163 2.20 -2.96 -20.54
CA VAL A 163 1.01 -3.58 -21.13
C VAL A 163 -0.25 -3.05 -20.45
N ALA A 164 -1.27 -2.70 -21.24
CA ALA A 164 -2.58 -2.33 -20.71
C ALA A 164 -3.15 -3.43 -19.80
N GLY A 165 -3.73 -3.05 -18.67
CA GLY A 165 -4.23 -3.95 -17.63
C GLY A 165 -3.19 -4.40 -16.61
N GLN A 166 -1.89 -4.20 -16.85
CA GLN A 166 -0.85 -4.59 -15.90
C GLN A 166 -0.97 -3.81 -14.57
N VAL A 167 -1.34 -2.53 -14.64
CA VAL A 167 -1.54 -1.69 -13.45
C VAL A 167 -2.73 -2.20 -12.65
N GLN A 168 -3.89 -2.45 -13.28
CA GLN A 168 -5.07 -3.02 -12.63
C GLN A 168 -4.80 -4.39 -12.00
N VAL A 169 -4.02 -5.26 -12.64
CA VAL A 169 -3.64 -6.57 -12.08
C VAL A 169 -2.84 -6.41 -10.80
N HIS A 170 -1.78 -5.59 -10.81
CA HIS A 170 -0.98 -5.35 -9.60
C HIS A 170 -1.79 -4.65 -8.51
N TRP A 171 -2.67 -3.73 -8.88
CA TRP A 171 -3.63 -3.11 -7.96
C TRP A 171 -4.47 -4.16 -7.23
N ARG A 172 -5.10 -5.07 -7.99
CA ARG A 172 -5.95 -6.13 -7.45
C ARG A 172 -5.18 -7.11 -6.57
N VAL A 173 -3.96 -7.49 -6.97
CA VAL A 173 -3.09 -8.35 -6.16
C VAL A 173 -2.81 -7.70 -4.81
N MET A 174 -2.44 -6.43 -4.78
CA MET A 174 -2.16 -5.71 -3.54
C MET A 174 -3.40 -5.57 -2.64
N SER A 175 -4.58 -5.29 -3.23
CA SER A 175 -5.84 -5.30 -2.47
C SER A 175 -6.12 -6.66 -1.84
N LEU A 176 -6.02 -7.74 -2.61
CA LEU A 176 -6.29 -9.10 -2.15
C LEU A 176 -5.33 -9.53 -1.04
N GLN A 177 -4.04 -9.19 -1.14
CA GLN A 177 -3.07 -9.49 -0.08
C GLN A 177 -3.49 -8.86 1.26
N MET A 178 -3.90 -7.60 1.24
CA MET A 178 -4.35 -6.92 2.45
C MET A 178 -5.65 -7.53 3.00
N GLU A 179 -6.63 -7.77 2.12
CA GLU A 179 -7.91 -8.39 2.52
C GLU A 179 -7.70 -9.77 3.17
N GLU A 180 -6.87 -10.61 2.56
CA GLU A 180 -6.56 -11.94 3.09
C GLU A 180 -5.78 -11.86 4.40
N ARG A 181 -4.88 -10.87 4.56
CA ARG A 181 -4.19 -10.67 5.83
C ARG A 181 -5.15 -10.28 6.94
N VAL A 182 -6.08 -9.37 6.66
CA VAL A 182 -7.09 -8.91 7.62
C VAL A 182 -8.10 -10.01 7.95
N LYS A 183 -8.44 -10.91 7.01
CA LYS A 183 -9.30 -12.07 7.28
C LYS A 183 -8.63 -13.12 8.17
N ARG A 184 -7.30 -13.29 8.04
CA ARG A 184 -6.52 -14.27 8.82
C ARG A 184 -6.10 -13.75 10.19
N ASP A 185 -6.46 -12.52 10.57
CA ASP A 185 -6.13 -11.96 11.87
C ASP A 185 -6.89 -12.71 12.98
N PRO A 186 -6.19 -13.46 13.86
CA PRO A 186 -6.81 -14.28 14.89
C PRO A 186 -7.54 -13.48 15.98
N PHE A 187 -7.38 -12.16 16.03
CA PHE A 187 -8.06 -11.28 16.99
C PHE A 187 -9.41 -10.75 16.47
N ARG A 188 -9.85 -11.19 15.28
CA ARG A 188 -11.13 -10.82 14.67
C ARG A 188 -12.18 -11.91 14.90
N ASN A 189 -12.50 -12.20 16.16
CA ASN A 189 -13.66 -12.98 16.60
C ASN A 189 -14.52 -12.16 17.55
#